data_AF-L7LNA7-F1
#
_entry.id   AF-L7LNA7-F1
#
_cell.length_a   1.000
_cell.length_b   1.000
_cell.length_c   1.000
_cell.angle_alpha   90.00
_cell.angle_beta   90.00
_cell.angle_gamma   90.00
#
_symmetry.space_group_name_H-M   'P 1'
#
loop_
_entity.id
_entity.type
_entity.pdbx_description
1 polymer ?
#
loop_
_entity_poly.entity_id
_entity_poly.type
_entity_poly.pdbx_seq_one_letter_code
_entity_poly.pdbx_strand_id
1 'polypeptide(L)'
;MNENDLNTTDSTPEGTGRGHWETDPEDPDFEVWVVDPPRTTPEAAAKWDAMLEENDSARCVAHKKTGERCRRLAIKGATVCRVHGGASGHVRRAARARLENAADRMAKELLKIAVSDEAPDHVKLAAIKDALDRAGLSAKTAVEVSVDPKPFEGILEAVMSGGSRAESRARRGDTDEDRAPDAAPDWIDAELVEVQHHDDTPTITPRLTPRHHDEPRSVAGEGSANETGMLDLADALDQLHGHTPPRKGQR
;
A
#
# COMPACT_ATOMS: atom_id res chain seq x y z
N MET A 1 -38.52 -0.99 -39.83
CA MET A 1 -37.99 0.38 -40.00
C MET A 1 -38.13 1.04 -38.65
N ASN A 2 -37.04 1.13 -37.89
CA ASN A 2 -37.04 1.79 -36.58
C ASN A 2 -36.18 3.04 -36.74
N GLU A 3 -36.83 4.19 -36.75
CA GLU A 3 -36.23 5.51 -36.73
C GLU A 3 -36.02 5.86 -35.25
N ASN A 4 -34.83 5.58 -34.70
CA ASN A 4 -34.48 6.08 -33.38
C ASN A 4 -32.96 6.22 -33.17
N ASP A 5 -32.25 6.60 -34.24
CA ASP A 5 -30.83 6.97 -34.20
C ASP A 5 -30.70 8.51 -34.31
N LEU A 6 -31.30 9.25 -33.38
CA LEU A 6 -30.90 10.64 -33.12
C LEU A 6 -29.75 10.60 -32.12
N ASN A 7 -28.58 10.26 -32.66
CA ASN A 7 -27.30 10.44 -32.01
C ASN A 7 -27.08 11.96 -31.89
N THR A 8 -27.37 12.52 -30.71
CA THR A 8 -26.97 13.87 -30.32
C THR A 8 -25.45 13.91 -30.36
N THR A 9 -24.89 14.36 -31.48
CA THR A 9 -23.47 14.68 -31.60
C THR A 9 -23.21 15.86 -30.69
N ASP A 10 -22.72 15.55 -29.47
CA ASP A 10 -22.02 16.47 -28.58
C ASP A 10 -20.84 17.06 -29.35
N SER A 11 -21.16 18.11 -30.11
CA SER A 11 -20.25 18.77 -31.03
C SER A 11 -19.52 19.81 -30.22
N THR A 12 -18.59 19.38 -29.37
CA THR A 12 -17.63 20.31 -28.77
C THR A 12 -16.88 20.98 -29.94
N PRO A 13 -16.95 22.31 -30.11
CA PRO A 13 -16.31 22.96 -31.24
C PRO A 13 -14.79 22.69 -31.24
N GLU A 14 -14.26 22.24 -32.37
CA GLU A 14 -12.85 21.89 -32.57
C GLU A 14 -11.97 23.16 -32.45
N GLY A 15 -11.51 23.45 -31.23
CA GLY A 15 -10.66 24.61 -30.92
C GLY A 15 -10.36 24.76 -29.42
N THR A 16 -10.19 23.63 -28.73
CA THR A 16 -10.55 23.40 -27.33
C THR A 16 -9.64 24.04 -26.26
N GLY A 17 -10.01 25.23 -25.81
CA GLY A 17 -9.79 25.66 -24.43
C GLY A 17 -10.75 24.94 -23.46
N ARG A 18 -10.46 24.94 -22.15
CA ARG A 18 -11.51 24.62 -21.16
C ARG A 18 -12.62 25.65 -21.29
N GLY A 19 -13.87 25.25 -21.13
CA GLY A 19 -15.03 26.12 -21.26
C GLY A 19 -16.29 25.42 -20.76
N HIS A 20 -17.41 26.13 -20.84
CA HIS A 20 -18.72 25.63 -20.47
C HIS A 20 -19.79 26.20 -21.41
N TRP A 21 -20.91 25.48 -21.53
CA TRP A 21 -22.08 25.94 -22.28
C TRP A 21 -22.84 26.96 -21.43
N GLU A 22 -23.08 28.15 -22.00
CA GLU A 22 -24.01 29.15 -21.45
C GLU A 22 -25.16 29.35 -22.45
N THR A 23 -26.37 29.53 -21.95
CA THR A 23 -27.53 29.89 -22.79
C THR A 23 -27.32 31.28 -23.38
N ASP A 24 -27.57 31.45 -24.68
CA ASP A 24 -27.43 32.73 -25.35
C ASP A 24 -28.45 33.74 -24.78
N PRO A 25 -28.01 34.89 -24.24
CA PRO A 25 -28.93 35.90 -23.73
C PRO A 25 -29.79 36.56 -24.82
N GLU A 26 -29.38 36.51 -26.09
CA GLU A 26 -30.12 37.06 -27.24
C GLU A 26 -31.08 36.05 -27.87
N ASP A 27 -30.80 34.75 -27.72
CA ASP A 27 -31.64 33.65 -28.20
C ASP A 27 -31.66 32.48 -27.17
N PRO A 28 -32.62 32.46 -26.23
CA PRO A 28 -32.64 31.47 -25.14
C PRO A 28 -32.88 30.03 -25.62
N ASP A 29 -33.19 29.82 -26.90
CA ASP A 29 -33.31 28.49 -27.51
C ASP A 29 -31.94 27.94 -27.98
N PHE A 30 -30.85 28.72 -27.88
CA PHE A 30 -29.50 28.34 -28.29
C PHE A 30 -28.49 28.37 -27.14
N GLU A 31 -27.51 27.47 -27.17
CA GLU A 31 -26.39 27.42 -26.23
C GLU A 31 -25.09 27.79 -26.96
N VAL A 32 -24.27 28.61 -26.32
CA VAL A 32 -22.98 29.07 -26.83
C VAL A 32 -21.87 28.53 -25.94
N TRP A 33 -20.79 28.03 -26.56
CA TRP A 33 -19.62 27.58 -25.84
C TRP A 33 -18.76 28.76 -25.41
N VAL A 34 -18.67 29.01 -24.11
CA VAL A 34 -17.85 30.06 -23.52
C VAL A 34 -16.52 29.47 -23.05
N VAL A 35 -15.41 30.01 -23.54
CA VAL A 35 -14.07 29.55 -23.19
C VAL A 35 -13.66 30.15 -21.84
N ASP A 36 -13.32 29.29 -20.88
CA ASP A 36 -12.81 29.69 -19.59
C ASP A 36 -11.43 30.37 -19.74
N PRO A 37 -11.15 31.41 -18.94
CA PRO A 37 -9.81 31.98 -18.90
C PRO A 37 -8.78 30.94 -18.45
N PRO A 38 -7.50 31.09 -18.85
CA PRO A 38 -6.44 30.20 -18.40
C PRO A 38 -6.34 30.22 -16.87
N ARG A 39 -6.09 29.05 -16.27
CA ARG A 39 -5.96 28.89 -14.81
C ARG A 39 -4.83 29.73 -14.19
N THR A 40 -3.91 30.23 -15.01
CA THR A 40 -2.74 31.00 -14.59
C THR A 40 -2.64 32.25 -15.43
N THR A 41 -2.50 33.41 -14.79
CA THR A 41 -2.21 34.66 -15.48
C THR A 41 -0.78 34.65 -16.03
N PRO A 42 -0.47 35.45 -17.08
CA PRO A 42 0.89 35.58 -17.60
C PRO A 42 1.89 36.02 -16.53
N GLU A 43 1.49 36.92 -15.63
CA GLU A 43 2.30 37.38 -14.50
C GLU A 43 2.61 36.23 -13.52
N ALA A 44 1.62 35.38 -13.22
CA ALA A 44 1.83 34.22 -12.36
C ALA A 44 2.81 33.23 -13.00
N ALA A 45 2.72 33.02 -14.32
CA ALA A 45 3.66 32.17 -15.05
C ALA A 45 5.10 32.73 -14.98
N ALA A 46 5.27 34.04 -15.18
CA ALA A 46 6.58 34.70 -15.06
C ALA A 46 7.16 34.58 -13.63
N LYS A 47 6.32 34.71 -12.60
CA LYS A 47 6.73 34.52 -11.20
C LYS A 47 7.19 33.08 -10.93
N TRP A 48 6.50 32.09 -11.50
CA TRP A 48 6.91 30.68 -11.39
C TRP A 48 8.25 30.41 -12.07
N ASP A 49 8.52 31.08 -13.18
CA ASP A 49 9.79 30.93 -13.90
C ASP A 49 10.96 31.55 -13.13
N ALA A 50 10.79 32.76 -12.59
CA ALA A 50 11.80 33.36 -11.70
C ALA A 50 12.09 32.46 -10.48
N MET A 51 11.05 31.86 -9.88
CA MET A 51 11.22 30.93 -8.76
C MET A 51 11.98 29.66 -9.16
N LEU A 52 11.76 29.15 -10.37
CA LEU A 52 12.46 27.97 -10.88
C LEU A 52 13.92 28.25 -11.18
N GLU A 53 14.25 29.44 -11.68
CA GLU A 53 15.64 29.86 -11.91
C GLU A 53 16.42 29.94 -10.58
N GLU A 54 15.82 30.52 -9.54
CA GLU A 54 16.42 30.57 -8.20
C GLU A 54 16.62 29.17 -7.60
N ASN A 55 15.75 28.21 -7.95
CA ASN A 55 15.72 26.86 -7.38
C ASN A 55 16.06 25.76 -8.39
N ASP A 56 16.90 26.03 -9.41
CA ASP A 56 17.13 25.04 -10.48
C ASP A 56 17.80 23.75 -9.97
N SER A 57 18.60 23.83 -8.91
CA SER A 57 19.19 22.67 -8.24
C SER A 57 18.14 21.78 -7.56
N ALA A 58 17.04 22.35 -7.09
CA ALA A 58 15.92 21.64 -6.47
C ALA A 58 14.86 21.19 -7.49
N ARG A 59 15.05 21.47 -8.78
CA ARG A 59 14.12 21.09 -9.84
C ARG A 59 14.24 19.61 -10.18
N CYS A 60 13.11 18.99 -10.50
CA CYS A 60 13.04 17.61 -10.94
C CYS A 60 13.97 17.35 -12.14
N VAL A 61 14.78 16.30 -12.07
CA VAL A 61 15.76 15.93 -13.12
C VAL A 61 15.11 15.25 -14.32
N ALA A 62 13.92 14.68 -14.15
CA ALA A 62 13.24 13.97 -15.23
C ALA A 62 12.77 14.90 -16.37
N HIS A 63 12.72 14.36 -17.59
CA HIS A 63 12.28 15.06 -18.79
C HIS A 63 10.84 14.70 -19.15
N LYS A 64 10.12 15.63 -19.78
CA LYS A 64 8.80 15.39 -20.38
C LYS A 64 8.95 14.65 -21.71
N LYS A 65 7.84 14.14 -22.26
CA LYS A 65 7.80 13.57 -23.63
C LYS A 65 8.25 14.56 -24.71
N THR A 66 8.12 15.86 -24.44
CA THR A 66 8.59 16.95 -25.33
C THR A 66 10.10 17.20 -25.28
N GLY A 67 10.85 16.48 -24.42
CA GLY A 67 12.30 16.64 -24.26
C GLY A 67 12.71 17.70 -23.21
N GLU A 68 11.82 18.61 -22.82
CA GLU A 68 12.11 19.60 -21.78
C GLU A 68 12.25 18.98 -20.39
N ARG A 69 13.16 19.50 -19.56
CA ARG A 69 13.24 19.15 -18.13
C ARG A 69 11.93 19.51 -17.42
N CYS A 70 11.50 18.68 -16.49
CA CYS A 70 10.28 18.90 -15.72
C CYS A 70 10.33 20.24 -14.96
N ARG A 71 9.35 21.11 -15.16
CA ARG A 71 9.23 22.41 -14.46
C ARG A 71 8.72 22.29 -13.00
N ARG A 72 8.58 21.06 -12.46
CA ARG A 72 8.20 20.85 -11.06
C ARG A 72 9.43 20.70 -10.18
N LEU A 73 9.34 21.17 -8.95
CA LEU A 73 10.36 20.89 -7.93
C LEU A 73 10.39 19.40 -7.58
N ALA A 74 11.59 18.90 -7.30
CA ALA A 74 11.79 17.59 -6.70
C ALA A 74 11.17 17.55 -5.29
N ILE A 75 10.74 16.38 -4.84
CA ILE A 75 10.33 16.24 -3.45
C ILE A 75 11.56 16.33 -2.54
N LYS A 76 11.38 16.82 -1.31
CA LYS A 76 12.47 16.89 -0.33
C LYS A 76 13.12 15.52 -0.15
N GLY A 77 14.45 15.45 -0.34
CA GLY A 77 15.23 14.22 -0.21
C GLY A 77 15.16 13.27 -1.40
N ALA A 78 14.62 13.68 -2.55
CA ALA A 78 14.71 12.96 -3.82
C ALA A 78 15.14 13.89 -4.98
N THR A 79 15.42 13.30 -6.14
CA THR A 79 15.87 14.02 -7.36
C THR A 79 14.73 14.30 -8.35
N VAL A 80 13.55 13.73 -8.11
CA VAL A 80 12.39 13.82 -9.02
C VAL A 80 11.13 14.23 -8.27
N CYS A 81 10.20 14.85 -8.99
CA CYS A 81 8.92 15.29 -8.44
C CYS A 81 7.96 14.11 -8.22
N ARG A 82 6.85 14.34 -7.52
CA ARG A 82 5.83 13.32 -7.24
C ARG A 82 5.30 12.61 -8.49
N VAL A 83 5.14 13.34 -9.60
CA VAL A 83 4.59 12.80 -10.85
C VAL A 83 5.62 12.00 -11.66
N HIS A 84 6.91 12.29 -11.51
CA HIS A 84 7.99 11.51 -12.11
C HIS A 84 8.56 10.47 -11.14
N GLY A 85 7.73 9.98 -10.21
CA GLY A 85 8.07 8.84 -9.36
C GLY A 85 8.82 9.17 -8.07
N GLY A 86 8.92 10.44 -7.67
CA GLY A 86 9.54 10.79 -6.37
C GLY A 86 8.83 10.14 -5.19
N ALA A 87 7.52 9.93 -5.30
CA ALA A 87 6.74 9.26 -4.25
C ALA A 87 6.67 7.73 -4.41
N SER A 88 7.46 7.13 -5.32
CA SER A 88 7.44 5.70 -5.58
C SER A 88 7.96 4.88 -4.40
N GLY A 89 7.55 3.61 -4.33
CA GLY A 89 7.96 2.72 -3.24
C GLY A 89 9.48 2.53 -3.14
N HIS A 90 10.19 2.45 -4.27
CA HIS A 90 11.65 2.29 -4.25
C HIS A 90 12.36 3.56 -3.75
N VAL A 91 11.90 4.76 -4.10
CA VAL A 91 12.45 6.02 -3.56
C VAL A 91 12.19 6.13 -2.05
N ARG A 92 11.00 5.75 -1.58
CA ARG A 92 10.67 5.72 -0.14
C ARG A 92 11.56 4.73 0.62
N ARG A 93 11.75 3.51 0.09
CA ARG A 93 12.65 2.52 0.69
C ARG A 93 14.10 3.02 0.73
N ALA A 94 14.58 3.62 -0.35
CA ALA A 94 15.92 4.22 -0.37
C ALA A 94 16.05 5.38 0.64
N ALA A 95 15.03 6.21 0.81
CA ALA A 95 15.01 7.26 1.83
C ALA A 95 15.07 6.67 3.24
N ARG A 96 14.32 5.58 3.50
CA ARG A 96 14.38 4.85 4.77
C ARG A 96 15.77 4.26 5.03
N ALA A 97 16.39 3.63 4.04
CA ALA A 97 17.75 3.12 4.17
C ALA A 97 18.77 4.23 4.50
N ARG A 98 18.61 5.44 3.94
CA ARG A 98 19.44 6.60 4.29
C ARG A 98 19.26 7.02 5.75
N LEU A 99 18.04 6.99 6.26
CA LEU A 99 17.74 7.29 7.67
C LEU A 99 18.33 6.24 8.61
N GLU A 100 18.21 4.96 8.25
CA GLU A 100 18.79 3.84 9.00
C GLU A 100 20.32 3.94 9.04
N ASN A 101 20.97 4.19 7.90
CA ASN A 101 22.42 4.41 7.85
C ASN A 101 22.88 5.68 8.61
N ALA A 102 22.00 6.68 8.72
CA ALA A 102 22.28 7.88 9.52
C ALA A 102 22.04 7.68 11.02
N ALA A 103 21.36 6.60 11.42
CA ALA A 103 20.99 6.35 12.81
C ALA A 103 22.22 6.28 13.72
N ASP A 104 23.28 5.58 13.29
CA ASP A 104 24.53 5.48 14.06
C ASP A 104 25.20 6.83 14.27
N ARG A 105 25.21 7.68 13.23
CA ARG A 105 25.72 9.04 13.32
C ARG A 105 24.88 9.87 14.30
N MET A 106 23.56 9.76 14.24
CA MET A 106 22.66 10.47 15.16
C MET A 106 22.84 9.99 16.60
N ALA A 107 22.97 8.68 16.82
CA ALA A 107 23.24 8.10 18.14
C ALA A 107 24.57 8.62 18.71
N LYS A 108 25.62 8.71 17.88
CA LYS A 108 26.91 9.30 18.28
C LYS A 108 26.78 10.76 18.72
N GLU A 109 26.05 11.59 17.98
CA GLU A 109 25.85 13.00 18.37
C GLU A 109 25.02 13.12 19.66
N LEU A 110 24.01 12.26 19.85
CA LEU A 110 23.25 12.20 21.11
C LEU A 110 24.13 11.86 22.31
N LEU A 111 25.03 10.87 22.16
CA LEU A 111 25.97 10.50 23.23
C LEU A 111 26.95 11.64 23.55
N LYS A 112 27.39 12.39 22.54
CA LYS A 112 28.22 13.58 22.79
C LYS A 112 27.49 14.62 23.62
N ILE A 113 26.20 14.88 23.33
CA ILE A 113 25.39 15.83 24.10
C ILE A 113 25.23 15.32 25.54
N ALA A 114 24.95 14.03 25.71
CA ALA A 114 24.77 13.41 27.02
C ALA A 114 26.01 13.52 27.93
N VAL A 115 27.22 13.47 27.34
CA VAL A 115 28.50 13.53 28.07
C VAL A 115 29.10 14.94 28.11
N SER A 116 28.62 15.87 27.29
CA SER A 116 29.16 17.23 27.25
C SER A 116 28.89 18.00 28.55
N ASP A 117 29.87 18.76 29.02
CA ASP A 117 29.70 19.64 30.18
C ASP A 117 28.92 20.92 29.85
N GLU A 118 28.95 21.34 28.58
CA GLU A 118 28.36 22.59 28.08
C GLU A 118 26.83 22.55 27.89
N ALA A 119 26.24 21.36 27.74
CA ALA A 119 24.80 21.25 27.54
C ALA A 119 24.01 21.59 28.82
N PRO A 120 22.81 22.19 28.73
CA PRO A 120 21.94 22.36 29.90
C PRO A 120 21.51 21.01 30.49
N ASP A 121 21.43 20.92 31.83
CA ASP A 121 21.14 19.66 32.54
C ASP A 121 19.87 18.94 32.06
N HIS A 122 18.82 19.69 31.71
CA HIS A 122 17.57 19.12 31.19
C HIS A 122 17.75 18.44 29.82
N VAL A 123 18.63 18.98 28.97
CA VAL A 123 18.97 18.39 27.67
C VAL A 123 19.81 17.13 27.86
N LYS A 124 20.75 17.12 28.82
CA LYS A 124 21.55 15.94 29.15
C LYS A 124 20.68 14.80 29.67
N LEU A 125 19.79 15.09 30.61
CA LEU A 125 18.88 14.10 31.19
C LEU A 125 17.94 13.51 30.12
N ALA A 126 17.43 14.33 29.21
CA ALA A 126 16.64 13.86 28.07
C ALA A 126 17.47 12.95 27.15
N ALA A 127 18.68 13.37 26.77
CA ALA A 127 19.57 12.58 25.91
C ALA A 127 19.95 11.21 26.54
N ILE A 128 20.19 11.18 27.85
CA ILE A 128 20.49 9.93 28.58
C ILE A 128 19.28 9.00 28.58
N LYS A 129 18.08 9.51 28.86
CA LYS A 129 16.84 8.70 28.79
C LYS A 129 16.62 8.14 27.40
N ASP A 130 16.75 8.97 26.37
CA ASP A 130 16.61 8.57 24.96
C ASP A 130 17.62 7.48 24.55
N ALA A 131 18.83 7.51 25.11
CA ALA A 131 19.84 6.49 24.89
C ALA A 131 19.51 5.17 25.61
N LEU A 132 19.03 5.25 26.86
CA LEU A 132 18.61 4.08 27.64
C LEU A 132 17.38 3.39 27.03
N ASP A 133 16.41 4.17 26.56
CA ASP A 133 15.20 3.65 25.89
C ASP A 133 15.58 2.92 24.59
N ARG A 134 16.57 3.42 23.85
CA ARG A 134 17.10 2.75 22.65
C ARG A 134 17.94 1.51 22.96
N ALA A 135 18.61 1.48 24.11
CA ALA A 135 19.31 0.30 24.60
C ALA A 135 18.35 -0.79 25.14
N GLY A 136 17.04 -0.51 25.21
CA GLY A 136 16.04 -1.41 25.76
C GLY A 136 16.09 -1.51 27.29
N LEU A 137 16.70 -0.52 27.96
CA LEU A 137 16.88 -0.49 29.41
C LEU A 137 15.80 0.35 30.12
N SER A 138 14.67 0.60 29.46
CA SER A 138 13.60 1.44 29.99
C SER A 138 12.77 0.74 31.06
N ALA A 139 12.09 1.54 31.87
CA ALA A 139 11.14 1.01 32.86
C ALA A 139 10.06 0.19 32.16
N LYS A 140 9.70 -0.96 32.73
CA LYS A 140 8.70 -1.89 32.18
C LYS A 140 7.40 -1.14 31.85
N THR A 141 7.04 -1.10 30.58
CA THR A 141 5.77 -0.52 30.13
C THR A 141 4.63 -1.42 30.58
N ALA A 142 3.87 -1.01 31.60
CA ALA A 142 2.64 -1.69 31.98
C ALA A 142 1.56 -1.35 30.94
N VAL A 143 1.25 -2.32 30.06
CA VAL A 143 0.13 -2.21 29.13
C VAL A 143 -1.09 -2.82 29.82
N GLU A 144 -1.95 -1.97 30.38
CA GLU A 144 -3.28 -2.40 30.82
C GLU A 144 -4.15 -2.63 29.58
N VAL A 145 -4.33 -3.89 29.21
CA VAL A 145 -5.35 -4.29 28.24
C VAL A 145 -6.63 -4.57 29.02
N SER A 146 -7.52 -3.58 29.09
CA SER A 146 -8.91 -3.83 29.49
C SER A 146 -9.57 -4.66 28.40
N VAL A 147 -9.85 -5.92 28.69
CA VAL A 147 -10.65 -6.78 27.81
C VAL A 147 -12.10 -6.37 28.01
N ASP A 148 -12.60 -5.49 27.14
CA ASP A 148 -14.04 -5.37 26.90
C ASP A 148 -14.60 -6.75 26.53
N PRO A 149 -15.87 -7.05 26.88
CA PRO A 149 -16.47 -8.37 26.64
C PRO A 149 -16.25 -8.78 25.19
N LYS A 150 -15.72 -9.99 25.03
CA LYS A 150 -15.14 -10.40 23.75
C LYS A 150 -16.24 -10.36 22.68
N PRO A 151 -15.92 -10.02 21.42
CA PRO A 151 -16.94 -9.88 20.37
C PRO A 151 -17.78 -11.15 20.16
N PHE A 152 -17.29 -12.32 20.56
CA PHE A 152 -18.08 -13.55 20.55
C PHE A 152 -19.17 -13.60 21.63
N GLU A 153 -19.01 -12.92 22.78
CA GLU A 153 -20.02 -12.86 23.84
C GLU A 153 -21.24 -12.06 23.36
N GLY A 154 -21.03 -10.97 22.61
CA GLY A 154 -22.13 -10.23 21.98
C GLY A 154 -22.88 -11.05 20.92
N ILE A 155 -22.18 -11.90 20.17
CA ILE A 155 -22.81 -12.83 19.20
C ILE A 155 -23.57 -13.93 19.94
N LEU A 156 -23.00 -14.49 21.02
CA LEU A 156 -23.64 -15.53 21.81
C LEU A 156 -24.92 -15.01 22.46
N GLU A 157 -24.90 -13.80 23.00
CA GLU A 157 -26.08 -13.17 23.58
C GLU A 157 -27.14 -12.87 22.52
N ALA A 158 -26.76 -12.39 21.33
CA ALA A 158 -27.68 -12.21 20.21
C ALA A 158 -28.30 -13.54 19.72
N VAL A 159 -27.58 -14.65 19.80
CA VAL A 159 -28.09 -16.00 19.45
C VAL A 159 -29.00 -16.55 20.54
N MET A 160 -28.66 -16.35 21.81
CA MET A 160 -29.49 -16.77 22.95
C MET A 160 -30.76 -15.93 23.12
N SER A 161 -30.70 -14.65 22.75
CA SER A 161 -31.85 -13.73 22.74
C SER A 161 -32.57 -13.68 21.39
N GLY A 162 -32.05 -14.37 20.37
CA GLY A 162 -32.62 -14.43 19.04
C GLY A 162 -33.93 -15.22 19.01
N GLY A 163 -34.98 -14.62 18.41
CA GLY A 163 -36.35 -15.11 18.39
C GLY A 163 -36.54 -16.57 17.97
N SER A 164 -37.67 -17.14 18.38
CA SER A 164 -37.96 -18.57 18.22
C SER A 164 -37.90 -19.03 16.75
N ARG A 165 -37.66 -20.33 16.53
CA ARG A 165 -37.62 -20.91 15.18
C ARG A 165 -38.92 -20.67 14.40
N ALA A 166 -40.05 -20.61 15.11
CA ALA A 166 -41.36 -20.26 14.56
C ALA A 166 -41.40 -18.79 14.10
N GLU A 167 -40.85 -17.87 14.90
CA GLU A 167 -40.78 -16.45 14.55
C GLU A 167 -39.87 -16.19 13.33
N SER A 168 -38.77 -16.92 13.21
CA SER A 168 -37.89 -16.89 12.02
C SER A 168 -38.57 -17.41 10.75
N ARG A 169 -39.46 -18.40 10.87
CA ARG A 169 -40.24 -18.95 9.75
C ARG A 169 -41.34 -17.98 9.33
N ALA A 170 -42.09 -17.45 10.28
CA ALA A 170 -43.11 -16.43 10.03
C ALA A 170 -42.53 -15.20 9.32
N ARG A 171 -41.33 -14.76 9.70
CA ARG A 171 -40.63 -13.64 9.05
C ARG A 171 -40.20 -13.93 7.60
N ARG A 172 -40.09 -15.21 7.23
CA ARG A 172 -39.82 -15.68 5.85
C ARG A 172 -41.09 -16.02 5.07
N GLY A 173 -42.27 -15.87 5.69
CA GLY A 173 -43.56 -16.14 5.06
C GLY A 173 -43.99 -17.62 5.11
N ASP A 174 -43.24 -18.49 5.80
CA ASP A 174 -43.66 -19.87 6.05
C ASP A 174 -44.53 -19.89 7.31
N THR A 175 -45.85 -19.97 7.17
CA THR A 175 -46.75 -20.25 8.29
C THR A 175 -46.88 -21.75 8.49
N ASP A 176 -46.95 -22.22 9.74
CA ASP A 176 -47.11 -23.65 10.05
C ASP A 176 -48.43 -24.24 9.53
N GLU A 177 -49.33 -23.43 8.95
CA GLU A 177 -50.59 -23.85 8.33
C GLU A 177 -50.40 -24.59 7.00
N ASP A 178 -49.28 -24.36 6.28
CA ASP A 178 -48.97 -25.05 5.03
C ASP A 178 -48.33 -26.44 5.24
N ARG A 179 -48.06 -26.81 6.51
CA ARG A 179 -47.56 -28.14 6.88
C ARG A 179 -48.73 -29.03 7.28
N ALA A 180 -49.18 -29.88 6.36
CA ALA A 180 -50.06 -31.00 6.71
C ALA A 180 -49.45 -31.79 7.89
N PRO A 181 -50.21 -32.05 8.97
CA PRO A 181 -49.73 -32.84 10.08
C PRO A 181 -49.51 -34.28 9.58
N ASP A 182 -48.33 -34.82 9.90
CA ASP A 182 -48.04 -36.26 9.84
C ASP A 182 -47.99 -36.95 8.46
N ALA A 183 -47.45 -36.26 7.45
CA ALA A 183 -46.82 -36.96 6.31
C ALA A 183 -45.30 -36.91 6.48
N ALA A 184 -44.76 -37.81 7.31
CA ALA A 184 -43.37 -38.23 7.15
C ALA A 184 -43.22 -38.70 5.69
N PRO A 185 -42.29 -38.15 4.90
CA PRO A 185 -42.08 -38.63 3.55
C PRO A 185 -41.72 -40.12 3.60
N ASP A 186 -42.44 -40.97 2.86
CA ASP A 186 -42.24 -42.44 2.79
C ASP A 186 -40.79 -42.88 2.54
N TRP A 187 -39.94 -41.98 2.01
CA TRP A 187 -38.52 -42.27 1.80
C TRP A 187 -37.67 -42.29 3.09
N ILE A 188 -38.15 -41.70 4.19
CA ILE A 188 -37.43 -41.73 5.49
C ILE A 188 -37.59 -43.10 6.16
N ASP A 189 -38.78 -43.71 6.08
CA ASP A 189 -39.03 -45.02 6.68
C ASP A 189 -38.41 -46.17 5.86
N ALA A 190 -38.26 -45.99 4.54
CA ALA A 190 -37.59 -46.97 3.69
C ALA A 190 -36.06 -47.06 3.93
N GLU A 191 -35.41 -45.98 4.38
CA GLU A 191 -33.96 -45.98 4.68
C GLU A 191 -33.63 -46.31 6.14
N LEU A 192 -34.58 -46.22 7.07
CA LEU A 192 -34.31 -46.49 8.50
C LEU A 192 -34.42 -47.97 8.92
N VAL A 193 -34.96 -48.85 8.07
CA VAL A 193 -35.12 -50.28 8.41
C VAL A 193 -33.81 -51.07 8.26
N GLU A 194 -32.79 -50.55 7.59
CA GLU A 194 -31.48 -51.22 7.43
C GLU A 194 -30.39 -50.79 8.42
N VAL A 195 -30.66 -49.84 9.34
CA VAL A 195 -29.66 -49.35 10.32
C VAL A 195 -29.97 -49.80 11.75
N GLN A 196 -30.74 -50.87 11.94
CA GLN A 196 -30.86 -51.51 13.25
C GLN A 196 -29.81 -52.61 13.42
N HIS A 197 -28.77 -52.23 14.19
CA HIS A 197 -27.77 -53.06 14.88
C HIS A 197 -26.52 -53.48 14.09
N HIS A 198 -25.51 -52.60 14.12
CA HIS A 198 -24.16 -52.98 14.55
C HIS A 198 -23.54 -51.83 15.37
N ASP A 199 -23.36 -52.06 16.67
CA ASP A 199 -22.55 -51.23 17.56
C ASP A 199 -21.06 -51.37 17.20
N ASP A 200 -20.66 -50.82 16.07
CA ASP A 200 -19.26 -50.65 15.71
C ASP A 200 -19.09 -49.20 15.26
N THR A 201 -18.74 -48.31 16.20
CA THR A 201 -18.28 -46.98 15.83
C THR A 201 -16.88 -47.12 15.23
N PRO A 202 -16.66 -46.92 13.90
CA PRO A 202 -15.30 -46.75 13.43
C PRO A 202 -14.79 -45.46 14.05
N THR A 203 -13.76 -45.56 14.88
CA THR A 203 -12.99 -44.39 15.31
C THR A 203 -12.43 -43.75 14.05
N ILE A 204 -13.06 -42.65 13.58
CA ILE A 204 -12.51 -41.83 12.51
C ILE A 204 -11.35 -41.06 13.13
N THR A 205 -10.17 -41.67 13.17
CA THR A 205 -8.93 -40.90 13.32
C THR A 205 -8.74 -40.13 12.01
N PRO A 206 -8.77 -38.79 12.01
CA PRO A 206 -8.43 -38.04 10.82
C PRO A 206 -6.99 -38.42 10.45
N ARG A 207 -6.83 -39.04 9.27
CA ARG A 207 -5.52 -39.36 8.73
C ARG A 207 -4.85 -38.03 8.39
N LEU A 208 -3.97 -37.55 9.27
CA LEU A 208 -3.11 -36.41 9.01
C LEU A 208 -2.28 -36.75 7.78
N THR A 209 -2.64 -36.16 6.64
CA THR A 209 -1.78 -36.18 5.47
C THR A 209 -0.53 -35.36 5.80
N PRO A 210 0.68 -35.92 5.61
CA PRO A 210 1.90 -35.12 5.73
C PRO A 210 1.78 -33.93 4.78
N ARG A 211 2.09 -32.72 5.27
CA ARG A 211 2.22 -31.57 4.38
C ARG A 211 3.20 -31.95 3.28
N HIS A 212 2.78 -31.75 2.03
CA HIS A 212 3.68 -31.83 0.89
C HIS A 212 4.80 -30.81 1.14
N HIS A 213 5.99 -31.29 1.47
CA HIS A 213 7.17 -30.45 1.38
C HIS A 213 7.41 -30.26 -0.11
N ASP A 214 7.30 -29.02 -0.58
CA ASP A 214 7.83 -28.66 -1.89
C ASP A 214 9.34 -28.89 -1.84
N GLU A 215 9.79 -29.99 -2.45
CA GLU A 215 11.20 -30.16 -2.71
C GLU A 215 11.66 -29.04 -3.65
N PRO A 216 12.76 -28.33 -3.34
CA PRO A 216 13.30 -27.35 -4.25
C PRO A 216 13.67 -28.05 -5.55
N ARG A 217 13.09 -27.55 -6.64
CA ARG A 217 13.29 -28.00 -8.02
C ARG A 217 14.77 -28.30 -8.29
N SER A 218 15.09 -29.57 -8.47
CA SER A 218 16.41 -29.99 -8.94
C SER A 218 16.56 -29.53 -10.40
N VAL A 219 17.39 -28.52 -10.61
CA VAL A 219 17.84 -28.11 -11.94
C VAL A 219 18.92 -29.10 -12.36
N ALA A 220 18.50 -30.18 -13.01
CA ALA A 220 19.40 -31.02 -13.80
C ALA A 220 19.73 -30.27 -15.10
N GLY A 221 20.97 -29.82 -15.22
CA GLY A 221 21.47 -29.12 -16.40
C GLY A 221 22.85 -28.51 -16.17
N GLU A 222 23.87 -29.36 -15.98
CA GLU A 222 25.27 -28.93 -16.14
C GLU A 222 25.54 -28.64 -17.63
N GLY A 223 25.39 -27.38 -17.98
CA GLY A 223 26.03 -26.75 -19.12
C GLY A 223 26.76 -25.51 -18.64
N SER A 224 28.09 -25.58 -18.65
CA SER A 224 29.04 -24.46 -18.54
C SER A 224 29.16 -23.76 -17.18
N ALA A 225 30.32 -23.95 -16.55
CA ALA A 225 30.80 -23.16 -15.42
C ALA A 225 30.78 -21.65 -15.76
N ASN A 226 29.82 -20.93 -15.17
CA ASN A 226 29.87 -19.55 -14.68
C ASN A 226 28.45 -18.96 -14.59
N GLU A 227 27.55 -19.61 -13.84
CA GLU A 227 26.13 -19.19 -13.74
C GLU A 227 25.73 -18.65 -12.35
N THR A 228 26.69 -18.26 -11.51
CA THR A 228 26.39 -17.59 -10.21
C THR A 228 26.38 -16.07 -10.30
N GLY A 229 26.65 -15.46 -11.46
CA GLY A 229 26.69 -13.99 -11.61
C GLY A 229 27.68 -13.30 -10.66
N MET A 230 28.55 -14.07 -10.00
CA MET A 230 29.62 -13.62 -9.14
C MET A 230 30.91 -13.84 -9.90
N LEU A 231 31.62 -12.75 -10.18
CA LEU A 231 32.97 -12.79 -10.72
C LEU A 231 33.84 -13.66 -9.80
N ASP A 232 34.70 -14.48 -10.40
CA ASP A 232 35.75 -15.15 -9.65
C ASP A 232 36.62 -14.11 -8.93
N LEU A 233 37.16 -14.50 -7.78
CA LEU A 233 37.97 -13.63 -6.92
C LEU A 233 39.18 -13.08 -7.67
N ALA A 234 39.75 -13.85 -8.61
CA ALA A 234 40.85 -13.41 -9.46
C ALA A 234 40.43 -12.27 -10.41
N ASP A 235 39.28 -12.40 -11.08
CA ASP A 235 38.75 -11.38 -11.99
C ASP A 235 38.31 -10.10 -11.25
N ALA A 236 37.77 -10.25 -10.03
CA ALA A 236 37.41 -9.12 -9.18
C ALA A 236 38.64 -8.31 -8.73
N LEU A 237 39.77 -8.97 -8.46
CA LEU A 237 41.03 -8.33 -8.10
C LEU A 237 41.65 -7.56 -9.28
N ASP A 238 41.56 -8.12 -10.49
CA ASP A 238 42.12 -7.50 -11.69
C ASP A 238 41.38 -6.20 -12.07
N GLN A 239 40.04 -6.19 -11.96
CA GLN A 239 39.24 -4.95 -12.14
C GLN A 239 39.60 -3.85 -11.13
N LEU A 240 39.92 -4.23 -9.89
CA LEU A 240 40.29 -3.29 -8.83
C LEU A 240 41.66 -2.65 -9.09
N HIS A 241 42.61 -3.42 -9.63
CA HIS A 241 43.91 -2.92 -10.04
C HIS A 241 43.81 -2.02 -11.30
N GLY A 242 42.94 -2.34 -12.25
CA GLY A 242 42.72 -1.54 -13.45
C GLY A 242 42.09 -0.16 -13.22
N HIS A 243 41.42 0.06 -12.07
CA HIS A 243 40.73 1.31 -11.74
C HIS A 243 41.42 2.15 -10.66
N THR A 244 42.64 1.78 -10.24
CA THR A 244 43.42 2.57 -9.29
C THR A 244 44.12 3.73 -10.03
N PRO A 245 43.72 5.00 -9.84
CA PRO A 245 44.41 6.13 -10.47
C PRO A 245 45.82 6.29 -9.87
N PRO A 246 46.82 6.73 -10.67
CA PRO A 246 48.19 6.87 -10.18
C PRO A 246 48.24 7.86 -9.02
N ARG A 247 48.98 7.51 -7.96
CA ARG A 247 49.27 8.41 -6.83
C ARG A 247 49.91 9.67 -7.38
N LYS A 248 49.20 10.81 -7.30
CA LYS A 248 49.76 12.12 -7.66
C LYS A 248 50.99 12.36 -6.79
N GLY A 249 52.11 12.59 -7.45
CA GLY A 249 53.43 12.68 -6.85
C GLY A 249 53.52 13.73 -5.74
N GLN A 250 54.32 13.38 -4.74
CA GLN A 250 54.86 14.31 -3.76
C GLN A 250 55.68 15.39 -4.50
N ARG A 251 55.34 16.65 -4.24
CA ARG A 251 56.25 17.79 -4.34
C ARG A 251 56.24 18.47 -2.98
#